data_AF-A0A2V4CVV4-F1
#
_entry.id   AF-A0A2V4CVV4-F1
#
_cell.length_a   1.000
_cell.length_b   1.000
_cell.length_c   1.000
_cell.angle_alpha   90.00
_cell.angle_beta   90.00
_cell.angle_gamma   90.00
#
_symmetry.space_group_name_H-M   'P 1'
#
loop_
_entity.id
_entity.type
_entity.pdbx_description
1 polymer ?
#
loop_
_entity_poly.entity_id
_entity_poly.type
_entity_poly.pdbx_seq_one_letter_code
_entity_poly.pdbx_strand_id
1 'polypeptide(L)'
;MMDESGDGEEVGYTFEVEVDEEDWEDIIQMQVNEMSCLAGVEGLQRPGRFANGRRTSSYLVYPIVAYDDERCPYPLVLGLVLTGLRGGTAIYEIDREQLPIGLADYMTELLEFQGMPTCVDWNPTDVFIEAKVATILLPDDVLFARENGWLELMAQVRSGARTTHRLAVEKMGRMALADKKQRKAYKELRKENPDDE
;
A
#
# COMPACT_ATOMS: atom_id res chain seq x y z
N MET A 1 31.24 -37.89 -36.92
CA MET A 1 31.22 -37.96 -35.44
C MET A 1 31.99 -36.77 -34.92
N MET A 2 31.26 -35.71 -34.61
CA MET A 2 31.66 -34.59 -33.75
C MET A 2 30.32 -33.87 -33.50
N ASP A 3 29.61 -34.34 -32.47
CA ASP A 3 28.44 -33.65 -31.93
C ASP A 3 28.98 -32.65 -30.91
N GLU A 4 28.94 -31.36 -31.27
CA GLU A 4 29.03 -30.26 -30.32
C GLU A 4 27.65 -30.10 -29.71
N SER A 5 27.48 -30.61 -28.49
CA SER A 5 26.29 -30.33 -27.69
C SER A 5 26.56 -29.07 -26.87
N GLY A 6 25.93 -27.97 -27.30
CA GLY A 6 25.97 -26.69 -26.60
C GLY A 6 25.26 -26.78 -25.25
N ASP A 7 25.99 -26.40 -24.21
CA ASP A 7 25.45 -26.15 -22.88
C ASP A 7 24.56 -24.90 -22.95
N GLY A 8 23.26 -25.12 -22.80
CA GLY A 8 22.31 -24.04 -22.60
C GLY A 8 22.40 -23.58 -21.15
N GLU A 9 23.30 -22.64 -20.87
CA GLU A 9 23.24 -21.86 -19.64
C GLU A 9 21.96 -21.02 -19.68
N GLU A 10 20.95 -21.48 -18.96
CA GLU A 10 19.73 -20.73 -18.66
C GLU A 10 20.13 -19.55 -17.76
N VAL A 11 20.40 -18.40 -18.39
CA VAL A 11 20.70 -17.15 -17.69
C VAL A 11 19.41 -16.69 -17.00
N GLY A 12 19.21 -17.15 -15.76
CA GLY A 12 18.22 -16.61 -14.85
C GLY A 12 18.57 -15.15 -14.55
N TYR A 13 18.03 -14.23 -15.35
CA TYR A 13 18.07 -12.80 -15.07
C TYR A 13 17.08 -12.53 -13.93
N THR A 14 17.48 -12.76 -12.69
CA THR A 14 16.87 -12.06 -11.54
C THR A 14 17.32 -10.61 -11.66
N PHE A 15 16.45 -9.78 -12.22
CA PHE A 15 16.65 -8.34 -12.25
C PHE A 15 16.44 -7.85 -10.81
N GLU A 16 17.51 -7.80 -10.02
CA GLU A 16 17.56 -7.14 -8.71
C GLU A 16 17.41 -5.64 -8.95
N VAL A 17 16.17 -5.17 -9.06
CA VAL A 17 15.89 -3.73 -8.98
C VAL A 17 15.82 -3.39 -7.51
N GLU A 18 16.98 -3.07 -6.92
CA GLU A 18 17.00 -2.29 -5.69
C GLU A 18 16.49 -0.89 -6.04
N VAL A 19 15.27 -0.58 -5.59
CA VAL A 19 14.69 0.75 -5.73
C VAL A 19 15.17 1.60 -4.56
N ASP A 20 15.80 2.73 -4.87
CA ASP A 20 16.24 3.71 -3.87
C ASP A 20 15.03 4.19 -3.05
N GLU A 21 15.18 4.22 -1.72
CA GLU A 21 14.15 4.70 -0.80
C GLU A 21 13.71 6.13 -1.09
N GLU A 22 14.59 6.95 -1.69
CA GLU A 22 14.29 8.32 -2.07
C GLU A 22 13.14 8.41 -3.09
N ASP A 23 12.95 7.38 -3.93
CA ASP A 23 11.91 7.33 -4.97
C ASP A 23 10.58 6.73 -4.48
N TRP A 24 10.54 6.16 -3.27
CA TRP A 24 9.38 5.39 -2.80
C TRP A 24 8.10 6.22 -2.73
N GLU A 25 8.20 7.47 -2.30
CA GLU A 25 7.02 8.34 -2.19
C GLU A 25 6.39 8.60 -3.57
N ASP A 26 7.22 8.82 -4.59
CA ASP A 26 6.77 9.03 -5.97
C ASP A 26 6.17 7.75 -6.57
N ILE A 27 6.78 6.60 -6.29
CA ILE A 27 6.26 5.28 -6.70
C ILE A 27 4.90 5.00 -6.07
N ILE A 28 4.76 5.22 -4.75
CA ILE A 28 3.49 5.06 -4.04
C ILE A 28 2.45 6.01 -4.63
N GLN A 29 2.82 7.27 -4.87
CA GLN A 29 1.89 8.28 -5.41
C GLN A 29 1.43 7.96 -6.84
N MET A 30 2.32 7.41 -7.67
CA MET A 30 1.97 6.93 -9.00
C MET A 30 0.94 5.80 -8.93
N GLN A 31 1.20 4.77 -8.11
CA GLN A 31 0.28 3.65 -7.91
C GLN A 31 -1.07 4.10 -7.32
N VAL A 32 -1.07 5.03 -6.37
CA VAL A 32 -2.29 5.65 -5.83
C VAL A 32 -3.12 6.32 -6.93
N ASN A 33 -2.47 6.99 -7.88
CA ASN A 33 -3.17 7.67 -8.98
C ASN A 33 -3.74 6.68 -9.99
N GLU A 34 -3.01 5.62 -10.32
CA GLU A 34 -3.51 4.53 -11.17
C GLU A 34 -4.70 3.83 -10.53
N MET A 35 -4.54 3.39 -9.28
CA MET A 35 -5.58 2.68 -8.54
C MET A 35 -6.82 3.57 -8.30
N SER A 36 -6.63 4.87 -8.07
CA SER A 36 -7.74 5.84 -8.01
C SER A 36 -8.52 5.93 -9.32
N CYS A 37 -7.87 5.75 -10.47
CA CYS A 37 -8.54 5.75 -11.77
C CYS A 37 -9.38 4.47 -11.95
N LEU A 38 -8.81 3.31 -11.59
CA LEU A 38 -9.51 2.03 -11.63
C LEU A 38 -10.75 2.03 -10.73
N ALA A 39 -10.59 2.47 -9.47
CA ALA A 39 -11.71 2.65 -8.54
C ALA A 39 -12.83 3.54 -9.12
N GLY A 40 -12.43 4.59 -9.87
CA GLY A 40 -13.36 5.48 -10.56
C GLY A 40 -14.16 4.80 -11.68
N VAL A 41 -13.56 3.87 -12.41
CA VAL A 41 -14.25 3.06 -13.44
C VAL A 41 -15.32 2.17 -12.80
N GLU A 42 -15.07 1.67 -11.60
CA GLU A 42 -16.00 0.87 -10.81
C GLU A 42 -17.05 1.69 -10.03
N GLY A 43 -17.06 3.01 -10.22
CA GLY A 43 -18.03 3.92 -9.61
C GLY A 43 -17.66 4.39 -8.21
N LEU A 44 -16.47 4.04 -7.69
CA LEU A 44 -15.95 4.60 -6.44
C LEU A 44 -15.32 5.97 -6.70
N GLN A 45 -15.99 7.03 -6.23
CA GLN A 45 -15.46 8.38 -6.37
C GLN A 45 -14.37 8.65 -5.35
N ARG A 46 -13.17 9.02 -5.83
CA ARG A 46 -12.09 9.53 -5.00
C ARG A 46 -12.61 10.70 -4.14
N PRO A 47 -12.51 10.61 -2.81
CA PRO A 47 -12.93 11.68 -1.92
C PRO A 47 -12.24 12.99 -2.29
N GLY A 48 -13.01 14.06 -2.15
CA GLY A 48 -12.51 15.38 -2.42
C GLY A 48 -12.41 15.74 -3.90
N ARG A 49 -13.19 15.13 -4.77
CA ARG A 49 -13.52 15.74 -6.08
C ARG A 49 -14.93 16.34 -5.99
N PHE A 50 -15.07 17.61 -6.33
CA PHE A 50 -16.37 18.23 -6.53
C PHE A 50 -17.00 17.72 -7.84
N ALA A 51 -18.33 17.83 -7.97
CA ALA A 51 -19.07 17.43 -9.18
C ALA A 51 -18.64 18.18 -10.46
N ASN A 52 -17.93 19.31 -10.32
CA ASN A 52 -17.35 20.09 -11.41
C ASN A 52 -15.91 19.67 -11.77
N GLY A 53 -15.40 18.56 -11.21
CA GLY A 53 -14.06 18.05 -11.47
C GLY A 53 -12.94 18.73 -10.68
N ARG A 54 -13.23 19.78 -9.90
CA ARG A 54 -12.22 20.40 -9.02
C ARG A 54 -11.83 19.45 -7.90
N ARG A 55 -10.52 19.30 -7.69
CA ARG A 55 -9.97 18.60 -6.53
C ARG A 55 -10.07 19.53 -5.31
N THR A 56 -10.42 18.96 -4.17
CA THR A 56 -10.15 19.48 -2.84
C THR A 56 -8.87 18.78 -2.36
N SER A 57 -8.05 19.47 -1.56
CA SER A 57 -6.82 18.99 -0.88
C SER A 57 -7.06 17.85 0.11
N SER A 58 -7.96 16.93 -0.20
CA SER A 58 -8.45 15.99 0.77
C SER A 58 -7.48 14.81 0.85
N TYR A 59 -6.58 14.86 1.83
CA TYR A 59 -5.74 13.75 2.31
C TYR A 59 -6.63 12.69 2.99
N LEU A 60 -7.57 12.16 2.21
CA LEU A 60 -8.62 11.24 2.61
C LEU A 60 -8.52 9.90 1.90
N VAL A 61 -7.46 9.75 1.11
CA VAL A 61 -7.05 8.53 0.46
C VAL A 61 -5.84 8.06 1.25
N TYR A 62 -5.98 6.92 1.92
CA TYR A 62 -4.87 6.29 2.64
C TYR A 62 -4.48 5.02 1.89
N PRO A 63 -3.29 4.97 1.26
CA PRO A 63 -2.84 3.77 0.58
C PRO A 63 -2.52 2.68 1.60
N ILE A 64 -2.76 1.44 1.19
CA ILE A 64 -2.36 0.25 1.89
C ILE A 64 -1.09 -0.23 1.20
N VAL A 65 0.06 -0.12 1.87
CA VAL A 65 1.36 -0.40 1.29
C VAL A 65 1.93 -1.67 1.89
N ALA A 66 2.35 -2.58 1.02
CA ALA A 66 3.13 -3.76 1.34
C ALA A 66 4.58 -3.57 0.89
N TYR A 67 5.49 -4.16 1.64
CA TYR A 67 6.90 -4.24 1.28
C TYR A 67 7.53 -5.46 1.94
N ASP A 68 8.37 -6.16 1.20
CA ASP A 68 9.20 -7.25 1.70
C ASP A 68 10.53 -7.27 0.95
N ASP A 69 11.64 -7.24 1.67
CA ASP A 69 12.99 -7.14 1.09
C ASP A 69 13.36 -8.32 0.18
N GLU A 70 12.80 -9.51 0.42
CA GLU A 70 13.10 -10.70 -0.38
C GLU A 70 12.08 -10.91 -1.50
N ARG A 71 10.79 -10.71 -1.20
CA ARG A 71 9.68 -11.10 -2.09
C ARG A 71 9.11 -9.93 -2.90
N CYS A 72 9.26 -8.69 -2.43
CA CYS A 72 8.78 -7.47 -3.08
C CYS A 72 9.65 -6.27 -2.69
N PRO A 73 10.87 -6.13 -3.27
CA PRO A 73 11.89 -5.16 -2.84
C PRO A 73 11.57 -3.71 -3.27
N TYR A 74 10.29 -3.38 -3.37
CA TYR A 74 9.77 -2.05 -3.69
C TYR A 74 8.37 -1.91 -3.05
N PRO A 75 7.93 -0.69 -2.73
CA PRO A 75 6.62 -0.47 -2.12
C PRO A 75 5.51 -0.79 -3.12
N LEU A 76 4.58 -1.66 -2.73
CA LEU A 76 3.41 -2.00 -3.51
C LEU A 76 2.14 -1.51 -2.82
N VAL A 77 1.32 -0.75 -3.53
CA VAL A 77 -0.01 -0.34 -3.05
C VAL A 77 -1.00 -1.48 -3.33
N LEU A 78 -1.44 -2.17 -2.27
CA LEU A 78 -2.44 -3.23 -2.34
C LEU A 78 -3.88 -2.69 -2.39
N GLY A 79 -4.09 -1.46 -1.94
CA GLY A 79 -5.41 -0.89 -1.84
C GLY A 79 -5.43 0.59 -1.48
N LEU A 80 -6.59 1.20 -1.60
CA LEU A 80 -6.89 2.57 -1.19
C LEU A 80 -8.06 2.57 -0.21
N VAL A 81 -7.83 3.18 0.94
CA VAL A 81 -8.90 3.54 1.87
C VAL A 81 -9.40 4.94 1.53
N LEU A 82 -10.63 5.02 1.01
CA LEU A 82 -11.30 6.23 0.57
C LEU A 82 -12.28 6.72 1.65
N THR A 83 -11.89 7.73 2.41
CA THR A 83 -12.70 8.25 3.53
C THR A 83 -13.59 9.44 3.13
N GLY A 84 -14.92 9.27 3.22
CA GLY A 84 -15.90 10.29 2.83
C GLY A 84 -16.22 11.34 3.90
N LEU A 85 -16.95 12.39 3.50
CA LEU A 85 -17.47 13.46 4.39
C LEU A 85 -18.59 13.00 5.35
N ARG A 86 -19.17 11.81 5.16
CA ARG A 86 -20.33 11.30 5.91
C ARG A 86 -20.05 10.05 6.75
N GLY A 87 -18.78 9.77 7.06
CA GLY A 87 -18.39 8.58 7.86
C GLY A 87 -18.43 7.25 7.09
N GLY A 88 -18.75 7.27 5.80
CA GLY A 88 -18.57 6.11 4.91
C GLY A 88 -17.11 6.01 4.49
N THR A 89 -16.50 4.87 4.78
CA THR A 89 -15.20 4.45 4.24
C THR A 89 -15.45 3.44 3.14
N ALA A 90 -14.94 3.68 1.95
CA ALA A 90 -14.86 2.66 0.91
C ALA A 90 -13.42 2.18 0.85
N ILE A 91 -13.21 0.88 0.67
CA ILE A 91 -11.88 0.32 0.44
C ILE A 91 -11.89 -0.29 -0.94
N TYR A 92 -10.95 0.13 -1.77
CA TYR A 92 -10.69 -0.45 -3.08
C TYR A 92 -9.38 -1.21 -3.00
N GLU A 93 -9.33 -2.46 -3.43
CA GLU A 93 -8.20 -3.35 -3.18
C GLU A 93 -7.92 -4.17 -4.43
N ILE A 94 -6.69 -4.67 -4.54
CA ILE A 94 -6.35 -5.63 -5.57
C ILE A 94 -6.78 -7.03 -5.17
N ASP A 95 -7.14 -7.81 -6.19
CA ASP A 95 -7.43 -9.23 -6.06
C ASP A 95 -6.13 -10.06 -6.04
N ARG A 96 -6.23 -11.32 -5.63
CA ARG A 96 -5.08 -12.22 -5.54
C ARG A 96 -4.37 -12.39 -6.89
N GLU A 97 -5.12 -12.42 -7.98
CA GLU A 97 -4.60 -12.58 -9.35
C GLU A 97 -3.79 -11.37 -9.82
N GLN A 98 -3.92 -10.23 -9.14
CA GLN A 98 -3.20 -9.00 -9.46
C GLN A 98 -1.91 -8.86 -8.64
N LEU A 99 -1.64 -9.77 -7.70
CA LEU A 99 -0.39 -9.76 -6.92
C LEU A 99 0.82 -10.08 -7.80
N PRO A 100 1.96 -9.41 -7.60
CA PRO A 100 3.24 -9.89 -8.11
C PRO A 100 3.52 -11.32 -7.61
N ILE A 101 4.18 -12.12 -8.45
CA ILE A 101 4.46 -13.54 -8.18
C ILE A 101 5.08 -13.74 -6.79
N GLY A 102 6.06 -12.92 -6.42
CA GLY A 102 6.73 -13.02 -5.11
C GLY A 102 5.77 -12.85 -3.93
N LEU A 103 4.80 -11.93 -4.01
CA LEU A 103 3.79 -11.76 -2.97
C LEU A 103 2.71 -12.84 -3.04
N ALA A 104 2.32 -13.31 -4.22
CA ALA A 104 1.36 -14.41 -4.35
C ALA A 104 1.88 -15.71 -3.71
N ASP A 105 3.17 -16.01 -3.91
CA ASP A 105 3.87 -17.13 -3.28
C ASP A 105 3.96 -16.90 -1.77
N TYR A 106 4.38 -15.71 -1.33
CA TYR A 106 4.49 -15.39 0.09
C TYR A 106 3.15 -15.47 0.82
N MET A 107 2.07 -14.99 0.22
CA MET A 107 0.71 -15.12 0.75
C MET A 107 0.35 -16.60 0.94
N THR A 108 0.70 -17.46 -0.03
CA THR A 108 0.45 -18.90 0.06
C THR A 108 1.24 -19.52 1.21
N GLU A 109 2.52 -19.20 1.36
CA GLU A 109 3.36 -19.64 2.47
C GLU A 109 2.79 -19.18 3.83
N LEU A 110 2.31 -17.94 3.94
CA LEU A 110 1.68 -17.41 5.16
C LEU A 110 0.40 -18.18 5.53
N LEU A 111 -0.46 -18.45 4.54
CA LEU A 111 -1.69 -19.21 4.76
C LEU A 111 -1.37 -20.64 5.23
N GLU A 112 -0.44 -21.32 4.57
CA GLU A 112 -0.03 -22.67 4.92
C GLU A 112 0.60 -22.73 6.32
N PHE A 113 1.47 -21.77 6.64
CA PHE A 113 2.08 -21.64 7.96
C PHE A 113 1.04 -21.49 9.08
N GLN A 114 -0.04 -20.75 8.82
CA GLN A 114 -1.14 -20.56 9.77
C GLN A 114 -2.18 -21.69 9.74
N GLY A 115 -1.98 -22.72 8.91
CA GLY A 115 -2.92 -23.82 8.73
C GLY A 115 -4.24 -23.41 8.07
N MET A 116 -4.24 -22.30 7.32
CA MET A 116 -5.41 -21.78 6.62
C MET A 116 -5.52 -22.39 5.21
N PRO A 117 -6.73 -22.78 4.77
CA PRO A 117 -6.92 -23.41 3.46
C PRO A 117 -6.69 -22.41 2.31
N THR A 118 -5.76 -22.70 1.42
CA THR A 118 -5.40 -21.86 0.26
C THR A 118 -6.46 -21.81 -0.85
N CYS A 119 -7.45 -22.71 -0.78
CA CYS A 119 -8.59 -22.77 -1.70
C CYS A 119 -9.73 -21.80 -1.34
N VAL A 120 -9.67 -21.16 -0.17
CA VAL A 120 -10.57 -20.06 0.18
C VAL A 120 -10.08 -18.79 -0.52
N ASP A 121 -11.03 -18.00 -0.98
CA ASP A 121 -10.78 -16.68 -1.58
C ASP A 121 -10.44 -15.67 -0.46
N TRP A 122 -9.17 -15.66 -0.08
CA TRP A 122 -8.64 -14.75 0.94
C TRP A 122 -8.32 -13.40 0.31
N ASN A 123 -8.76 -12.34 0.96
CA ASN A 123 -8.38 -10.98 0.58
C ASN A 123 -6.87 -10.76 0.86
N PRO A 124 -6.04 -10.42 -0.15
CA PRO A 124 -4.60 -10.22 0.05
C PRO A 124 -4.27 -9.17 1.09
N THR A 125 -5.01 -8.07 1.09
CA THR A 125 -4.80 -6.96 2.02
C THR A 125 -4.99 -7.41 3.46
N ASP A 126 -6.04 -8.20 3.75
CA ASP A 126 -6.25 -8.74 5.10
C ASP A 126 -5.10 -9.65 5.53
N VAL A 127 -4.69 -10.57 4.66
CA VAL A 127 -3.59 -11.51 4.98
C VAL A 127 -2.29 -10.76 5.28
N PHE A 128 -1.93 -9.77 4.45
CA PHE A 128 -0.68 -9.04 4.62
C PHE A 128 -0.70 -8.05 5.78
N ILE A 129 -1.84 -7.41 6.10
CA ILE A 129 -1.95 -6.55 7.28
C ILE A 129 -1.80 -7.39 8.55
N GLU A 130 -2.48 -8.53 8.65
CA GLU A 130 -2.40 -9.41 9.82
C GLU A 130 -1.01 -10.03 9.97
N ALA A 131 -0.34 -10.34 8.85
CA ALA A 131 1.05 -10.80 8.84
C ALA A 131 2.07 -9.67 9.08
N LYS A 132 1.63 -8.40 9.20
CA LYS A 132 2.49 -7.21 9.36
C LYS A 132 3.49 -6.99 8.21
N VAL A 133 3.10 -7.43 7.02
CA VAL A 133 3.82 -7.17 5.75
C VAL A 133 3.29 -5.90 5.09
N ALA A 134 2.04 -5.55 5.38
CA ALA A 134 1.39 -4.34 4.88
C ALA A 134 0.87 -3.46 6.01
N THR A 135 0.74 -2.16 5.74
CA THR A 135 0.08 -1.20 6.63
C THR A 135 -0.72 -0.18 5.83
N ILE A 136 -1.73 0.41 6.47
CA ILE A 136 -2.44 1.57 5.94
C ILE A 136 -1.61 2.80 6.31
N LEU A 137 -1.09 3.52 5.32
CA LEU A 137 -0.31 4.73 5.53
C LEU A 137 -1.20 5.89 5.94
N LEU A 138 -1.12 6.27 7.22
CA LEU A 138 -1.74 7.47 7.74
C LEU A 138 -0.76 8.66 7.67
N PRO A 139 -1.24 9.90 7.82
CA PRO A 139 -0.37 11.09 7.76
C PRO A 139 0.86 11.04 8.67
N ASP A 140 0.74 10.49 9.88
CA ASP A 140 1.89 10.33 10.78
C ASP A 140 2.95 9.35 10.26
N ASP A 141 2.54 8.31 9.53
CA ASP A 141 3.45 7.32 8.98
C ASP A 141 4.23 7.90 7.80
N VAL A 142 3.57 8.72 6.97
CA VAL A 142 4.24 9.46 5.88
C VAL A 142 5.28 10.42 6.43
N LEU A 143 4.94 11.20 7.47
CA LEU A 143 5.94 12.08 8.11
C LEU A 143 7.07 11.29 8.74
N PHE A 144 6.76 10.19 9.41
CA PHE A 144 7.78 9.35 10.01
C PHE A 144 8.74 8.79 8.96
N ALA A 145 8.24 8.30 7.82
CA ALA A 145 9.06 7.80 6.73
C ALA A 145 9.96 8.89 6.13
N ARG A 146 9.45 10.10 5.92
CA ARG A 146 10.26 11.23 5.45
C ARG A 146 11.36 11.64 6.43
N GLU A 147 11.12 11.48 7.73
CA GLU A 147 12.09 11.82 8.79
C GLU A 147 13.14 10.71 9.02
N ASN A 148 12.77 9.43 8.82
CA ASN A 148 13.56 8.28 9.31
C ASN A 148 13.88 7.22 8.23
N GLY A 149 13.32 7.33 7.02
CA GLY A 149 13.41 6.34 5.96
C GLY A 149 12.17 5.44 5.86
N TRP A 150 11.89 4.93 4.65
CA TRP A 150 10.74 4.09 4.38
C TRP A 150 10.94 2.64 4.84
N LEU A 151 12.16 2.11 4.71
CA LEU A 151 12.58 0.81 5.24
C LEU A 151 12.48 0.77 6.76
N GLU A 152 12.86 1.85 7.45
CA GLU A 152 12.69 1.95 8.90
C GLU A 152 11.20 1.95 9.29
N LEU A 153 10.33 2.65 8.54
CA LEU A 153 8.89 2.54 8.73
C LEU A 153 8.43 1.09 8.58
N MET A 154 8.82 0.41 7.50
CA MET A 154 8.40 -0.98 7.25
C MET A 154 8.99 -1.97 8.27
N ALA A 155 10.19 -1.73 8.81
CA ALA A 155 10.75 -2.50 9.91
C ALA A 155 9.91 -2.34 11.19
N GLN A 156 9.44 -1.13 11.48
CA GLN A 156 8.51 -0.88 12.59
C GLN A 156 7.13 -1.51 12.37
N VAL A 157 6.68 -1.62 11.12
CA VAL A 157 5.47 -2.39 10.76
C VAL A 157 5.68 -3.86 11.07
N ARG A 158 6.75 -4.47 10.54
CA ARG A 158 7.07 -5.90 10.74
C ARG A 158 7.21 -6.28 12.21
N SER A 159 7.86 -5.44 13.02
CA SER A 159 7.95 -5.66 14.48
C SER A 159 6.63 -5.42 15.23
N GLY A 160 5.67 -4.73 14.62
CA GLY A 160 4.40 -4.34 15.21
C GLY A 160 4.46 -3.05 16.05
N ALA A 161 5.59 -2.34 16.05
CA ALA A 161 5.74 -1.05 16.72
C ALA A 161 4.89 0.06 16.07
N ARG A 162 4.64 -0.05 14.75
CA ARG A 162 3.71 0.79 13.99
C ARG A 162 2.72 -0.08 13.26
N THR A 163 1.47 -0.06 13.66
CA THR A 163 0.42 -0.80 12.96
C THR A 163 -0.82 0.07 12.85
N THR A 164 -1.46 0.02 11.69
CA THR A 164 -2.76 0.65 11.50
C THR A 164 -3.81 -0.45 11.45
N HIS A 165 -4.66 -0.50 12.47
CA HIS A 165 -5.73 -1.50 12.51
C HIS A 165 -6.77 -1.19 11.42
N ARG A 166 -6.95 -2.09 10.46
CA ARG A 166 -7.90 -1.91 9.33
C ARG A 166 -9.31 -1.54 9.79
N LEU A 167 -9.87 -2.31 10.74
CA LEU A 167 -11.18 -2.03 11.34
C LEU A 167 -11.29 -0.61 11.92
N ALA A 168 -10.22 -0.11 12.54
CA ALA A 168 -10.21 1.24 13.10
C ALA A 168 -10.39 2.28 11.99
N VAL A 169 -9.66 2.16 10.88
CA VAL A 169 -9.79 3.08 9.75
C VAL A 169 -11.13 2.90 9.02
N GLU A 170 -11.58 1.66 8.84
CA GLU A 170 -12.86 1.35 8.21
C GLU A 170 -14.03 2.00 8.97
N LYS A 171 -14.10 1.79 10.30
CA LYS A 171 -15.22 2.27 11.12
C LYS A 171 -15.13 3.76 11.47
N MET A 172 -13.91 4.28 11.63
CA MET A 172 -13.72 5.67 12.05
C MET A 172 -13.55 6.62 10.86
N GLY A 173 -13.11 6.14 9.70
CA GLY A 173 -12.83 6.97 8.52
C GLY A 173 -11.91 8.13 8.89
N ARG A 174 -12.37 9.38 8.70
CA ARG A 174 -11.63 10.58 9.12
C ARG A 174 -11.37 10.66 10.63
N MET A 175 -12.17 9.99 11.45
CA MET A 175 -11.92 9.91 12.89
C MET A 175 -10.74 9.00 13.24
N ALA A 176 -10.16 8.25 12.29
CA ALA A 176 -8.83 7.67 12.46
C ALA A 176 -7.74 8.75 12.58
N LEU A 177 -7.98 9.93 11.99
CA LEU A 177 -7.25 11.17 12.30
C LEU A 177 -7.75 11.85 13.58
N ALA A 178 -8.47 11.11 14.43
CA ALA A 178 -8.89 11.46 15.78
C ALA A 178 -7.72 11.98 16.62
N ASP A 179 -6.65 11.20 16.52
CA ASP A 179 -5.48 11.30 17.35
C ASP A 179 -4.70 12.60 17.11
N LYS A 180 -4.14 13.14 18.19
CA LYS A 180 -3.43 14.43 18.15
C LYS A 180 -2.22 14.39 17.23
N LYS A 181 -1.52 13.26 17.16
CA LYS A 181 -0.34 13.05 16.32
C LYS A 181 -0.74 13.06 14.84
N GLN A 182 -1.77 12.29 14.48
CA GLN A 182 -2.32 12.24 13.12
C GLN A 182 -2.84 13.61 12.64
N ARG A 183 -3.51 14.38 13.52
CA ARG A 183 -3.98 15.75 13.18
C ARG A 183 -2.85 16.73 12.94
N LYS A 184 -1.76 16.62 13.72
CA LYS A 184 -0.59 17.46 13.55
C LYS A 184 0.07 17.14 12.21
N ALA A 185 0.27 15.85 11.94
CA ALA A 185 0.87 15.38 10.70
C ALA A 185 0.08 15.82 9.46
N TYR A 186 -1.25 15.63 9.47
CA TYR A 186 -2.13 16.11 8.42
C TYR A 186 -1.98 17.61 8.14
N LYS A 187 -1.85 18.44 9.19
CA LYS A 187 -1.70 19.89 9.04
C LYS A 187 -0.34 20.30 8.49
N GLU A 188 0.71 19.53 8.76
CA GLU A 188 2.06 19.78 8.26
C GLU A 188 2.12 19.45 6.76
N LEU A 189 1.68 18.24 6.38
CA LEU A 189 1.59 17.84 4.97
C LEU A 189 0.72 18.80 4.14
N ARG A 190 -0.35 19.35 4.73
CA ARG A 190 -1.22 20.33 4.05
C ARG A 190 -0.56 21.67 3.76
N LYS A 191 0.41 22.11 4.56
CA LYS A 191 1.08 23.41 4.36
C LYS A 191 2.09 23.38 3.21
N GLU A 192 2.57 22.19 2.86
CA GLU A 192 3.59 21.98 1.83
C GLU A 192 3.01 22.04 0.40
N ASN A 193 1.70 21.83 0.25
CA ASN A 193 0.97 21.99 -1.02
C ASN A 193 -0.05 23.15 -0.93
N PRO A 194 0.42 24.42 -0.97
CA PRO A 194 -0.46 25.59 -0.86
C PRO A 194 -1.31 25.84 -2.13
N ASP A 195 -0.98 25.22 -3.26
CA ASP A 195 -1.71 25.39 -4.55
C ASP A 195 -3.09 24.70 -4.59
N ASP A 196 -3.54 24.13 -3.46
CA ASP A 196 -4.86 23.50 -3.31
C ASP A 196 -5.95 24.44 -2.71
N GLU A 197 -5.82 25.77 -2.85
CA GLU A 197 -6.87 26.78 -2.55
C GLU A 197 -7.77 27.11 -3.75
#